data_AF-A0A938NAL5-F1
#
_entry.id   AF-A0A938NAL5-F1
#
_cell.length_a   1.000
_cell.length_b   1.000
_cell.length_c   1.000
_cell.angle_alpha   90.00
_cell.angle_beta   90.00
_cell.angle_gamma   90.00
#
_symmetry.space_group_name_H-M   'P 1'
#
loop_
_entity.id
_entity.type
_entity.pdbx_description
1 polymer ?
#
loop_
_entity_poly.entity_id
_entity_poly.type
_entity_poly.pdbx_seq_one_letter_code
_entity_poly.pdbx_strand_id
1 'polypeptide(L)'
;MAYRELCVIEVKEVLRIWSAGRSYRAVARQSGVDRKTVRRYVETARALGFARGGDSRALDDALVAAVVSGVRPGGRREAQAMRLHCRTHRALIEGWLGEGCKGPKVVKLLGRHTGVVVPLRTLQRFITEEFEETERRGETVRIVDPPPGQVLEVDFLELGVFEERGSGRRRK
;
A
#
# COMPACT_ATOMS: atom_id res chain seq x y z
N MET A 1 -18.50 -2.23 -17.92
CA MET A 1 -18.66 -3.45 -17.10
C MET A 1 -18.24 -3.13 -15.68
N ALA A 2 -19.06 -3.52 -14.71
CA ALA A 2 -18.68 -3.46 -13.31
C ALA A 2 -17.52 -4.44 -13.04
N TYR A 3 -16.72 -4.15 -12.01
CA TYR A 3 -15.66 -5.05 -11.56
C TYR A 3 -16.26 -6.36 -11.04
N ARG A 4 -15.71 -7.49 -11.49
CA ARG A 4 -16.02 -8.84 -10.99
C ARG A 4 -14.71 -9.53 -10.67
N GLU A 5 -14.61 -10.08 -9.48
CA GLU A 5 -13.48 -10.94 -9.10
C GLU A 5 -13.60 -12.30 -9.77
N LEU A 6 -12.46 -12.84 -10.21
CA LEU A 6 -12.39 -14.21 -10.72
C LEU A 6 -11.88 -15.12 -9.61
N CYS A 7 -12.57 -16.22 -9.38
CA CYS A 7 -12.09 -17.26 -8.48
C CYS A 7 -10.99 -18.09 -9.16
N VAL A 8 -10.23 -18.83 -8.36
CA VAL A 8 -9.12 -19.69 -8.83
C VAL A 8 -9.59 -20.67 -9.91
N ILE A 9 -10.80 -21.23 -9.74
CA ILE A 9 -11.38 -22.18 -10.69
C ILE A 9 -11.65 -21.52 -12.05
N GLU A 10 -12.21 -20.32 -12.07
CA GLU A 10 -12.46 -19.57 -13.31
C GLU A 10 -11.14 -19.23 -14.02
N VAL A 11 -10.10 -18.86 -13.27
CA VAL A 11 -8.77 -18.62 -13.85
C VAL A 11 -8.19 -19.88 -14.47
N LYS A 12 -8.26 -21.02 -13.76
CA LYS A 12 -7.83 -22.32 -14.29
C LYS A 12 -8.62 -22.68 -15.56
N GLU A 13 -9.92 -22.47 -15.55
CA GLU A 13 -10.76 -22.77 -16.71
C GLU A 13 -10.42 -21.90 -17.92
N VAL A 14 -10.22 -20.59 -17.74
CA VAL A 14 -9.78 -19.68 -18.81
C VAL A 14 -8.47 -20.16 -19.43
N LEU A 15 -7.48 -20.49 -18.60
CA LEU A 15 -6.17 -20.93 -19.06
C LEU A 15 -6.22 -22.31 -19.74
N ARG A 16 -7.01 -23.24 -19.20
CA ARG A 16 -7.23 -24.58 -19.78
C ARG A 16 -7.90 -24.53 -21.15
N ILE A 17 -8.96 -23.74 -21.30
CA ILE A 17 -9.67 -23.61 -22.59
C ILE A 17 -8.76 -22.92 -23.62
N TRP A 18 -7.98 -21.93 -23.19
CA TRP A 18 -7.03 -21.27 -24.07
C TRP A 18 -5.86 -22.16 -24.49
N SER A 19 -5.29 -22.95 -23.57
CA SER A 19 -4.17 -23.85 -23.85
C SER A 19 -4.58 -24.96 -24.83
N ALA A 20 -5.85 -25.37 -24.82
CA ALA A 20 -6.48 -26.24 -25.82
C ALA A 20 -6.69 -25.58 -27.21
N GLY A 21 -6.08 -24.42 -27.46
CA GLY A 21 -6.03 -23.77 -28.78
C GLY A 21 -7.20 -22.83 -29.10
N ARG A 22 -8.18 -22.69 -28.21
CA ARG A 22 -9.39 -21.87 -28.46
C ARG A 22 -9.05 -20.37 -28.52
N SER A 23 -9.75 -19.62 -29.38
CA SER A 23 -9.58 -18.17 -29.51
C SER A 23 -10.11 -17.42 -28.28
N TYR A 24 -9.65 -16.18 -28.04
CA TYR A 24 -10.15 -15.38 -26.90
C TYR A 24 -11.68 -15.21 -26.88
N ARG A 25 -12.32 -15.09 -28.05
CA ARG A 25 -13.79 -15.03 -28.15
C ARG A 25 -14.44 -16.35 -27.72
N ALA A 26 -13.85 -17.48 -28.12
CA ALA A 26 -14.36 -18.79 -27.74
C ALA A 26 -14.16 -19.08 -26.25
N VAL A 27 -13.04 -18.64 -25.66
CA VAL A 27 -12.77 -18.75 -24.23
C VAL A 27 -13.78 -17.91 -23.43
N ALA A 28 -13.98 -16.64 -23.81
CA ALA A 28 -14.93 -15.75 -23.15
C ALA A 28 -16.36 -16.31 -23.14
N ARG A 29 -16.80 -16.85 -24.28
CA ARG A 29 -18.12 -17.48 -24.41
C ARG A 29 -18.28 -18.75 -23.56
N GLN A 30 -17.23 -19.55 -23.40
CA GLN A 30 -17.29 -20.80 -22.63
C GLN A 30 -17.14 -20.59 -21.13
N SER A 31 -16.28 -19.65 -20.71
CA SER A 31 -16.00 -19.35 -19.29
C SER A 31 -16.94 -18.30 -18.69
N GLY A 32 -17.72 -17.59 -19.51
CA GLY A 32 -18.54 -16.46 -19.05
C GLY A 32 -17.74 -15.22 -18.64
N VAL A 33 -16.41 -15.24 -18.79
CA VAL A 33 -15.50 -14.13 -18.47
C VAL A 33 -15.43 -13.15 -19.64
N ASP A 34 -15.42 -11.84 -19.35
CA ASP A 34 -15.25 -10.82 -20.38
C ASP A 34 -13.96 -11.03 -21.20
N ARG A 35 -14.05 -10.77 -22.50
CA ARG A 35 -12.95 -10.98 -23.44
C ARG A 35 -11.69 -10.17 -23.10
N LYS A 36 -11.81 -8.97 -22.54
CA LYS A 36 -10.64 -8.17 -22.14
C LYS A 36 -9.99 -8.78 -20.90
N THR A 37 -10.79 -9.31 -19.97
CA THR A 37 -10.28 -10.04 -18.81
C THR A 37 -9.58 -11.32 -19.23
N VAL A 38 -10.21 -12.14 -20.08
CA VAL A 38 -9.56 -13.34 -20.66
C VAL A 38 -8.21 -12.99 -21.28
N ARG A 39 -8.18 -11.95 -22.13
CA ARG A 39 -6.93 -11.50 -22.76
C ARG A 39 -5.87 -11.15 -21.71
N ARG A 40 -6.23 -10.34 -20.72
CA ARG A 40 -5.30 -9.90 -19.65
C ARG A 40 -4.70 -11.08 -18.90
N TYR A 41 -5.53 -12.04 -18.46
CA TYR A 41 -5.06 -13.22 -17.74
C TYR A 41 -4.16 -14.11 -18.61
N VAL A 42 -4.54 -14.34 -19.86
CA VAL A 42 -3.73 -15.16 -20.78
C VAL A 42 -2.40 -14.48 -21.13
N GLU A 43 -2.38 -13.17 -21.37
CA GLU A 43 -1.15 -12.44 -21.65
C GLU A 43 -0.19 -12.48 -20.46
N THR A 44 -0.70 -12.34 -19.23
CA THR A 44 0.11 -12.52 -18.02
C THR A 44 0.63 -13.97 -17.91
N ALA A 45 -0.20 -14.98 -18.17
CA ALA A 45 0.25 -16.38 -18.15
C ALA A 45 1.33 -16.67 -19.20
N ARG A 46 1.20 -16.11 -20.40
CA ARG A 46 2.21 -16.22 -21.45
C ARG A 46 3.55 -15.58 -21.05
N ALA A 47 3.51 -14.43 -20.38
CA ALA A 47 4.71 -13.80 -19.86
C ALA A 47 5.43 -14.65 -18.79
N LEU A 48 4.69 -15.53 -18.12
CA LEU A 48 5.22 -16.51 -17.15
C LEU A 48 5.62 -17.85 -17.80
N GLY A 49 5.62 -17.95 -19.14
CA GLY A 49 6.02 -19.15 -19.86
C GLY A 49 4.90 -20.15 -20.16
N PHE A 50 3.64 -19.84 -19.83
CA PHE A 50 2.52 -20.72 -20.16
C PHE A 50 2.18 -20.65 -21.65
N ALA A 51 2.24 -21.80 -22.34
CA ALA A 51 2.07 -21.92 -23.78
C ALA A 51 0.86 -22.79 -24.17
N ARG A 52 0.45 -22.66 -25.44
CA ARG A 52 -0.58 -23.53 -26.02
C ARG A 52 -0.04 -24.94 -26.23
N GLY A 53 -0.91 -25.94 -26.07
CA GLY A 53 -0.53 -27.35 -26.23
C GLY A 53 0.47 -27.85 -25.19
N GLY A 54 0.74 -27.07 -24.13
CA GLY A 54 1.57 -27.50 -23.01
C GLY A 54 0.88 -28.60 -22.19
N ASP A 55 1.68 -29.35 -21.43
CA ASP A 55 1.17 -30.38 -20.53
C ASP A 55 0.15 -29.77 -19.55
N SER A 56 -0.95 -30.49 -19.32
CA SER A 56 -1.98 -30.08 -18.34
C SER A 56 -1.39 -29.93 -16.94
N ARG A 57 -0.29 -30.65 -16.65
CA ARG A 57 0.49 -30.50 -15.40
C ARG A 57 1.15 -29.14 -15.24
N ALA A 58 1.36 -28.39 -16.33
CA ALA A 58 1.90 -27.03 -16.26
C ALA A 58 0.88 -26.01 -15.72
N LEU A 59 -0.41 -26.37 -15.62
CA LEU A 59 -1.45 -25.57 -14.98
C LEU A 59 -1.59 -25.95 -13.51
N ASP A 60 -0.57 -25.64 -12.72
CA ASP A 60 -0.55 -25.86 -11.27
C ASP A 60 -1.02 -24.62 -10.48
N ASP A 61 -1.18 -24.78 -9.16
CA ASP A 61 -1.61 -23.67 -8.29
C ASP A 61 -0.56 -22.55 -8.20
N ALA A 62 0.72 -22.88 -8.37
CA ALA A 62 1.81 -21.90 -8.37
C ALA A 62 1.72 -20.94 -9.57
N LEU A 63 1.49 -21.47 -10.77
CA LEU A 63 1.26 -20.67 -11.96
C LEU A 63 0.01 -19.80 -11.80
N VAL A 64 -1.09 -20.36 -11.31
CA VAL A 64 -2.33 -19.60 -11.12
C VAL A 64 -2.14 -18.47 -10.12
N ALA A 65 -1.43 -18.72 -9.01
CA ALA A 65 -1.08 -17.69 -8.03
C ALA A 65 -0.22 -16.58 -8.64
N ALA A 66 0.80 -16.94 -9.44
CA ALA A 66 1.65 -15.98 -10.14
C ALA A 66 0.86 -15.12 -11.15
N VAL A 67 -0.04 -15.73 -11.92
CA VAL A 67 -0.93 -15.02 -12.86
C VAL A 67 -1.84 -14.05 -12.11
N VAL A 68 -2.51 -14.50 -11.05
CA VAL A 68 -3.39 -13.65 -10.23
C VAL A 68 -2.60 -12.48 -9.64
N SER A 69 -1.39 -12.74 -9.12
CA SER A 69 -0.50 -11.69 -8.60
C SER A 69 -0.12 -10.67 -9.67
N GLY A 70 0.24 -11.11 -10.88
CA GLY A 70 0.60 -10.23 -11.98
C GLY A 70 -0.57 -9.44 -12.58
N VAL A 71 -1.80 -9.93 -12.45
CA VAL A 71 -3.01 -9.25 -12.92
C VAL A 71 -3.59 -8.30 -11.87
N ARG A 72 -3.36 -8.55 -10.58
CA ARG A 72 -3.84 -7.68 -9.51
C ARG A 72 -3.34 -6.25 -9.77
N PRO A 73 -4.22 -5.24 -9.73
CA PRO A 73 -3.78 -3.86 -9.79
C PRO A 73 -2.88 -3.63 -8.58
N GLY A 74 -1.57 -3.54 -8.82
CA GLY A 74 -0.62 -3.13 -7.78
C GLY A 74 -1.03 -1.77 -7.24
N GLY A 75 -0.81 -1.54 -5.94
CA GLY A 75 -0.88 -0.18 -5.40
C GLY A 75 -0.05 0.77 -6.26
N ARG A 76 -0.41 2.07 -6.32
CA ARG A 76 0.30 3.05 -7.15
C ARG A 76 1.81 2.85 -7.02
N ARG A 77 2.53 2.67 -8.14
CA ARG A 77 3.97 2.35 -8.17
C ARG A 77 4.79 3.27 -7.25
N GLU A 78 4.41 4.54 -7.17
CA GLU A 78 5.00 5.53 -6.26
C GLU A 78 4.85 5.15 -4.77
N ALA A 79 3.67 4.69 -4.34
CA ALA A 79 3.45 4.25 -2.98
C ALA A 79 4.30 3.00 -2.64
N GLN A 80 4.54 2.14 -3.63
CA GLN A 80 5.41 0.97 -3.49
C GLN A 80 6.89 1.38 -3.39
N ALA A 81 7.35 2.33 -4.21
CA ALA A 81 8.70 2.87 -4.15
C ALA A 81 8.98 3.60 -2.83
N MET A 82 8.04 4.41 -2.33
CA MET A 82 8.19 5.10 -1.05
C MET A 82 8.16 4.15 0.14
N ARG A 83 7.38 3.07 0.08
CA ARG A 83 7.43 2.00 1.09
C ARG A 83 8.76 1.26 1.07
N LEU A 84 9.29 0.97 -0.12
CA LEU A 84 10.61 0.37 -0.27
C LEU A 84 11.70 1.28 0.32
N HIS A 85 11.63 2.59 0.06
CA HIS A 85 12.53 3.59 0.65
C HIS A 85 12.52 3.53 2.18
N CYS A 86 11.33 3.47 2.81
CA CYS A 86 11.24 3.29 4.26
C CYS A 86 11.90 1.98 4.73
N ARG A 87 11.67 0.86 4.00
CA ARG A 87 12.29 -0.44 4.33
C ARG A 87 13.82 -0.40 4.22
N THR A 88 14.37 0.25 3.20
CA THR A 88 15.82 0.43 3.05
C THR A 88 16.43 1.15 4.25
N HIS A 89 15.70 2.08 4.86
CA HIS A 89 16.13 2.85 6.03
C HIS A 89 15.50 2.37 7.35
N ARG A 90 15.07 1.10 7.43
CA ARG A 90 14.37 0.53 8.60
C ARG A 90 15.14 0.79 9.91
N ALA A 91 16.44 0.51 9.94
CA ALA A 91 17.25 0.65 11.15
C ALA A 91 17.33 2.09 11.68
N LEU A 92 17.40 3.09 10.79
CA LEU A 92 17.39 4.50 11.19
C LEU A 92 16.02 4.90 11.77
N ILE A 93 14.95 4.44 11.12
CA ILE A 93 13.58 4.68 11.57
C ILE A 93 13.36 4.04 12.95
N GLU A 94 13.83 2.80 13.14
CA GLU A 94 13.78 2.08 14.42
C GLU A 94 14.50 2.84 15.53
N GLY A 95 15.71 3.34 15.27
CA GLY A 95 16.46 4.16 16.23
C GLY A 95 15.69 5.40 16.67
N TRP A 96 15.14 6.16 15.72
CA TRP A 96 14.36 7.36 16.04
C TRP A 96 13.05 7.03 16.78
N LEU A 97 12.39 5.92 16.47
CA LEU A 97 11.23 5.45 17.21
C LEU A 97 11.61 5.09 18.66
N GLY A 98 12.77 4.45 18.87
CA GLY A 98 13.32 4.16 20.19
C GLY A 98 13.64 5.41 21.02
N GLU A 99 14.02 6.50 20.36
CA GLU A 99 14.17 7.84 20.96
C GLU A 99 12.83 8.55 21.25
N GLY A 100 11.69 7.93 20.93
CA GLY A 100 10.36 8.49 21.13
C GLY A 100 9.87 9.44 20.03
N CYS A 101 10.55 9.49 18.87
CA CYS A 101 10.08 10.31 17.75
C CYS A 101 8.77 9.76 17.17
N LYS A 102 7.77 10.64 16.99
CA LYS A 102 6.50 10.27 16.32
C LYS A 102 6.57 10.44 14.80
N GLY A 103 5.63 9.84 14.08
CA GLY A 103 5.54 9.84 12.61
C GLY A 103 5.89 11.17 11.91
N PRO A 104 5.31 12.33 12.30
CA PRO A 104 5.64 13.62 11.67
C PRO A 104 7.11 14.03 11.81
N LYS A 105 7.76 13.70 12.94
CA LYS A 105 9.18 13.98 13.17
C LYS A 105 10.04 13.03 12.34
N VAL A 106 9.69 11.75 12.31
CA VAL A 106 10.40 10.73 11.54
C VAL A 106 10.39 11.05 10.03
N VAL A 107 9.27 11.52 9.46
CA VAL A 107 9.23 12.00 8.05
C VAL A 107 10.28 13.09 7.80
N LYS A 108 10.37 14.08 8.70
CA LYS A 108 11.33 15.19 8.56
C LYS A 108 12.77 14.71 8.66
N LEU A 109 13.06 13.79 9.58
CA LEU A 109 14.40 13.22 9.75
C LEU A 109 14.79 12.38 8.53
N LEU A 110 13.90 11.51 8.05
CA LEU A 110 14.12 10.70 6.86
C LEU A 110 14.37 11.57 5.62
N GLY A 111 13.56 12.62 5.42
CA GLY A 111 13.74 13.57 4.33
C GLY A 111 15.05 14.35 4.40
N ARG A 112 15.50 14.74 5.60
CA ARG A 112 16.81 15.39 5.79
C ARG A 112 17.98 14.46 5.55
N HIS A 113 17.87 13.21 5.98
CA HIS A 113 18.93 12.22 5.86
C HIS A 113 19.08 11.70 4.42
N THR A 114 17.96 11.53 3.70
CA THR A 114 17.94 10.86 2.39
C THR A 114 17.66 11.78 1.22
N GLY A 115 17.23 13.03 1.47
CA GLY A 115 16.75 13.96 0.45
C GLY A 115 15.35 13.63 -0.10
N VAL A 116 14.76 12.49 0.27
CA VAL A 116 13.47 12.01 -0.24
C VAL A 116 12.37 12.24 0.80
N VAL A 117 11.36 13.02 0.44
CA VAL A 117 10.20 13.29 1.32
C VAL A 117 9.14 12.22 1.13
N VAL A 118 8.98 11.36 2.14
CA VAL A 118 7.91 10.35 2.16
C VAL A 118 6.61 10.94 2.74
N PRO A 119 5.45 10.73 2.10
CA PRO A 119 4.17 11.16 2.67
C PRO A 119 3.91 10.54 4.06
N LEU A 120 3.39 11.35 5.00
CA LEU A 120 3.17 10.93 6.39
C LEU A 120 2.38 9.63 6.52
N ARG A 121 1.28 9.48 5.77
CA ARG A 121 0.44 8.27 5.78
C ARG A 121 1.20 7.04 5.30
N THR A 122 2.14 7.18 4.37
CA THR A 122 2.97 6.06 3.90
C THR A 122 3.91 5.59 4.99
N LEU A 123 4.57 6.53 5.67
CA LEU A 123 5.46 6.21 6.80
C LEU A 123 4.67 5.60 7.96
N GLN A 124 3.53 6.17 8.35
CA GLN A 124 2.71 5.65 9.44
C GLN A 124 2.28 4.21 9.18
N ARG A 125 1.82 3.88 7.97
CA ARG A 125 1.47 2.51 7.61
C ARG A 125 2.67 1.57 7.65
N PHE A 126 3.83 2.03 7.15
CA PHE A 126 5.08 1.27 7.26
C PHE A 126 5.44 0.98 8.73
N ILE A 127 5.31 1.99 9.61
CA ILE A 127 5.58 1.82 11.04
C ILE A 127 4.64 0.77 11.64
N THR A 128 3.33 0.89 11.40
CA THR A 128 2.32 -0.05 11.91
C THR A 128 2.53 -1.48 11.41
N GLU A 129 2.96 -1.66 10.16
CA GLU A 129 3.16 -2.98 9.54
C GLU A 129 4.47 -3.66 9.96
N GLU A 130 5.53 -2.91 10.28
CA GLU A 130 6.90 -3.46 10.40
C GLU A 130 7.48 -3.36 11.83
N PHE A 131 6.83 -2.61 12.71
CA PHE A 131 7.23 -2.40 14.10
C PHE A 131 6.04 -2.62 15.04
N GLU A 132 5.38 -3.78 14.90
CA GLU A 132 4.22 -4.19 15.71
C GLU A 132 4.33 -3.66 17.16
N GLU A 133 3.32 -2.88 17.55
CA GLU A 133 3.17 -2.14 18.81
C GLU A 133 4.08 -0.91 19.05
N THR A 134 3.74 0.21 18.40
CA THR A 134 3.94 1.55 18.99
C THR A 134 2.62 2.18 19.48
N GLU A 135 1.61 1.36 19.80
CA GLU A 135 0.41 1.81 20.50
C GLU A 135 0.34 1.21 21.91
N ARG A 136 1.27 1.61 22.77
CA ARG A 136 0.79 2.04 24.08
C ARG A 136 0.15 3.40 23.86
N ARG A 137 -1.11 3.42 23.39
CA ARG A 137 -1.98 4.55 23.73
C ARG A 137 -1.93 4.57 25.24
N GLY A 138 -1.16 5.50 25.81
CA GLY A 138 -1.15 5.69 27.26
C GLY A 138 -2.62 5.75 27.68
N GLU A 139 -2.99 4.91 28.64
CA GLU A 139 -4.35 4.87 29.15
C GLU A 139 -4.80 6.30 29.38
N THR A 140 -5.83 6.73 28.64
CA THR A 140 -6.40 8.05 28.84
C THR A 140 -7.14 8.02 30.15
N VAL A 141 -6.51 8.53 31.21
CA VAL A 141 -7.17 8.74 32.49
C VAL A 141 -8.01 10.01 32.41
N ARG A 142 -9.18 10.01 33.05
CA ARG A 142 -9.94 11.26 33.23
C ARG A 142 -9.13 12.18 34.13
N ILE A 143 -8.87 13.38 33.63
CA ILE A 143 -8.46 14.48 34.48
C ILE A 143 -9.73 14.98 35.18
N VAL A 144 -9.70 15.07 36.50
CA VAL A 144 -10.79 15.65 37.28
C VAL A 144 -10.64 17.16 37.23
N ASP A 145 -11.68 17.87 36.82
CA ASP A 145 -11.67 19.33 36.78
C ASP A 145 -11.48 19.89 38.20
N PRO A 146 -10.49 20.76 38.44
CA PRO A 146 -10.26 21.37 39.73
C PRO A 146 -11.35 22.42 40.04
N PRO A 147 -11.58 22.76 41.32
CA PRO A 147 -12.44 23.88 41.70
C PRO A 147 -12.02 25.20 41.04
N PRO A 148 -12.95 26.15 40.82
CA PRO A 148 -12.64 27.41 40.15
C PRO A 148 -11.54 28.18 40.90
N GLY A 149 -10.57 28.71 40.14
CA GLY A 149 -9.47 29.52 40.66
C GLY A 149 -8.26 28.76 41.19
N GLN A 150 -8.25 27.42 41.12
CA GLN A 150 -7.10 26.61 41.60
C GLN A 150 -6.05 26.30 40.53
N VAL A 151 -6.39 26.44 39.25
CA VAL A 151 -5.46 26.19 38.14
C VAL A 151 -5.54 27.35 37.16
N LEU A 152 -4.37 27.81 36.70
CA LEU A 152 -4.25 28.72 35.57
C LEU A 152 -3.94 27.88 34.34
N GLU A 153 -4.92 27.77 33.45
CA GLU A 153 -4.70 27.21 32.11
C GLU A 153 -4.06 28.28 31.24
N VAL A 154 -2.83 28.04 30.80
CA VAL A 154 -2.12 28.89 29.86
C VAL A 154 -2.18 28.21 28.51
N ASP A 155 -3.09 28.68 27.66
CA ASP A 155 -3.05 28.32 26.25
C ASP A 155 -1.89 29.05 25.58
N PHE A 156 -0.95 28.27 25.06
CA PHE A 156 -0.01 28.76 24.06
C PHE A 156 -0.77 28.92 22.75
N LEU A 157 -1.52 30.01 22.61
CA LEU A 157 -2.21 30.37 21.38
C LEU A 157 -1.20 30.34 20.23
N GLU A 158 -1.28 29.32 19.37
CA GLU A 158 -0.66 29.40 18.05
C GLU A 158 -1.41 30.51 17.29
N LEU A 159 -0.69 31.48 16.71
CA LEU A 159 -1.27 32.65 16.03
C LEU A 159 -2.08 32.27 14.76
N GLY A 160 -2.13 30.99 14.43
CA GLY A 160 -2.61 30.46 13.16
C GLY A 160 -1.56 30.62 12.06
N VAL A 161 -1.90 30.19 10.85
CA VAL A 161 -0.98 30.35 9.72
C VAL A 161 -0.99 31.80 9.25
N PHE A 162 0.13 32.50 9.41
CA PHE A 162 0.28 33.89 8.96
C PHE A 162 1.41 34.03 7.95
N GLU A 163 1.35 35.07 7.13
CA GLU A 163 2.45 35.41 6.20
C GLU A 163 3.40 36.41 6.87
N GLU A 164 4.67 36.01 6.94
CA GLU A 164 5.75 36.83 7.47
C GLU A 164 5.98 38.07 6.58
N ARG A 165 5.75 39.27 7.11
CA ARG A 165 6.01 40.52 6.38
C ARG A 165 7.50 40.63 6.06
N GLY A 166 7.81 40.85 4.78
CA GLY A 166 9.16 40.93 4.24
C GLY A 166 9.56 39.67 3.45
N SER A 167 9.45 38.49 4.06
CA SER A 167 9.81 37.23 3.40
C SER A 167 8.67 36.60 2.58
N GLY A 168 7.42 36.94 2.91
CA GLY A 168 6.22 36.35 2.31
C GLY A 168 5.99 34.88 2.67
N ARG A 169 6.79 34.32 3.58
CA ARG A 169 6.69 32.90 3.95
C ARG A 169 5.52 32.67 4.90
N ARG A 170 4.71 31.64 4.63
CA ARG A 170 3.71 31.15 5.59
C ARG A 170 4.41 30.50 6.78
N ARG A 171 4.11 31.03 7.97
CA ARG A 171 4.54 30.54 9.29
C ARG A 171 3.31 30.09 10.08
N LYS A 172 3.52 29.32 11.13
CA LYS A 172 2.50 28.85 12.06
C LYS A 172 2.95 29.23 13.47
#